data_AF-A0A661W0V0-F1
#
_entry.id   AF-A0A661W0V0-F1
#
_cell.length_a   1.000
_cell.length_b   1.000
_cell.length_c   1.000
_cell.angle_alpha   90.00
_cell.angle_beta   90.00
_cell.angle_gamma   90.00
#
_symmetry.space_group_name_H-M   'P 1'
#
loop_
_entity.id
_entity.type
_entity.pdbx_description
1 polymer ?
#
loop_
_entity_poly.entity_id
_entity_poly.type
_entity_poly.pdbx_seq_one_letter_code
_entity_poly.pdbx_strand_id
1 'polypeptide(L)'
;TYALVGSSPEDWFVRKVADYPAVEGTALHVESSRIGDGSLPPGMYAMWMSARGICLGGLNGYFRNLTEEHVKCPAGTRGTALIRDGRYITIVW
;
A
#
# COMPACT_ATOMS: atom_id res chain seq x y z
N THR A 1 5.25 8.13 -4.42
CA THR A 1 5.49 6.68 -4.39
C THR A 1 6.04 6.19 -5.71
N TYR A 2 6.99 5.26 -5.65
CA TYR A 2 7.56 4.60 -6.82
C TYR A 2 7.37 3.09 -6.71
N ALA A 3 7.27 2.41 -7.85
CA ALA A 3 7.23 0.96 -7.95
C ALA A 3 8.31 0.48 -8.92
N LEU A 4 8.92 -0.66 -8.61
CA LEU A 4 9.80 -1.36 -9.53
C LEU A 4 8.93 -2.22 -10.47
N VAL A 5 9.11 -2.07 -11.77
CA VAL A 5 8.30 -2.73 -12.80
C VAL A 5 9.22 -3.49 -13.75
N GLY A 6 8.81 -4.69 -14.17
CA GLY A 6 9.52 -5.52 -15.14
C GLY A 6 9.59 -6.99 -14.68
N SER A 7 9.72 -7.91 -15.63
CA SER A 7 9.69 -9.36 -15.39
C SER A 7 11.05 -9.98 -15.08
N SER A 8 12.14 -9.29 -15.43
CA SER A 8 13.52 -9.70 -15.15
C SER A 8 14.39 -8.51 -14.78
N PRO A 9 15.54 -8.72 -14.09
CA PRO A 9 16.40 -7.64 -13.61
C PRO A 9 16.84 -6.64 -14.69
N GLU A 10 17.10 -7.12 -15.90
CA GLU A 10 17.49 -6.31 -17.06
C GLU A 10 16.37 -5.41 -17.60
N ASP A 11 15.11 -5.80 -17.40
CA ASP A 11 13.93 -5.03 -17.83
C ASP A 11 13.37 -4.14 -16.71
N TRP A 12 14.01 -4.15 -15.53
CA TRP A 12 13.52 -3.39 -14.38
C TRP A 12 13.69 -1.89 -14.57
N PHE A 13 12.59 -1.16 -14.37
CA PHE A 13 12.61 0.30 -14.29
C PHE A 13 11.73 0.80 -13.15
N VAL A 14 12.07 1.99 -12.67
CA VAL A 14 11.33 2.65 -11.60
C VAL A 14 10.22 3.49 -12.21
N ARG A 15 8.97 3.22 -11.84
CA ARG A 15 7.80 3.99 -12.26
C ARG A 15 7.23 4.79 -11.09
N LYS A 16 7.01 6.10 -11.27
CA LYS A 16 6.24 6.90 -10.31
C LYS A 16 4.76 6.50 -10.38
N VAL A 17 4.18 6.12 -9.26
CA VAL A 17 2.76 5.68 -9.18
C VAL A 17 1.87 6.61 -8.34
N ALA A 18 2.48 7.51 -7.56
CA ALA A 18 1.78 8.58 -6.85
C ALA A 18 2.71 9.76 -6.51
N ASP A 19 2.15 10.95 -6.31
CA ASP A 19 2.90 12.17 -5.96
C ASP A 19 3.13 12.36 -4.44
N TYR A 20 2.65 11.43 -3.62
CA TYR A 20 2.80 11.44 -2.17
C TYR A 20 3.61 10.22 -1.71
N PRO A 21 4.34 10.29 -0.58
CA PRO A 21 5.12 9.19 -0.05
C PRO A 21 4.27 8.22 0.81
N ALA A 22 4.84 7.06 1.11
CA ALA A 22 4.38 6.21 2.20
C ALA A 22 4.79 6.80 3.57
N VAL A 23 4.00 6.55 4.60
CA VAL A 23 4.38 6.78 6.00
C VAL A 23 5.30 5.63 6.43
N GLU A 24 6.49 5.96 6.90
CA GLU A 24 7.51 4.98 7.28
C GLU A 24 7.01 4.07 8.42
N GLY A 25 7.31 2.77 8.35
CA GLY A 25 6.92 1.79 9.38
C GLY A 25 5.47 1.29 9.30
N THR A 26 4.69 1.78 8.33
CA THR A 26 3.29 1.34 8.14
C THR A 26 3.12 0.27 7.05
N ALA A 27 4.18 -0.07 6.32
CA ALA A 27 4.10 -1.05 5.24
C ALA A 27 3.99 -2.49 5.79
N LEU A 28 3.11 -3.29 5.19
CA LEU A 28 3.02 -4.73 5.44
C LEU A 28 2.60 -5.51 4.17
N HIS A 29 2.76 -6.82 4.22
CA HIS A 29 2.25 -7.73 3.19
C HIS A 29 0.95 -8.38 3.66
N VAL A 30 -0.03 -8.46 2.76
CA VAL A 30 -1.35 -9.03 3.04
C VAL A 30 -1.83 -9.85 1.85
N GLU A 31 -2.51 -10.96 2.12
CA GLU A 31 -3.16 -11.77 1.09
C GLU A 31 -4.36 -11.03 0.51
N SER A 32 -4.56 -11.14 -0.81
CA SER A 32 -5.65 -10.50 -1.54
C SER A 32 -7.05 -10.81 -0.97
N SER A 33 -7.24 -12.01 -0.42
CA SER A 33 -8.48 -12.46 0.23
C SER A 33 -8.89 -11.65 1.45
N ARG A 34 -7.95 -10.89 2.06
CA ARG A 34 -8.17 -10.08 3.27
C ARG A 34 -8.40 -8.60 2.96
N ILE A 35 -8.48 -8.22 1.69
CA ILE A 35 -8.53 -6.83 1.25
C ILE A 35 -9.89 -6.56 0.59
N GLY A 36 -10.59 -5.53 1.07
CA GLY A 36 -11.89 -5.15 0.52
C GLY A 36 -12.92 -6.28 0.60
N ASP A 37 -13.54 -6.61 -0.53
CA ASP A 37 -14.48 -7.71 -0.71
C ASP A 37 -13.81 -9.03 -1.15
N GLY A 38 -12.47 -9.07 -1.21
CA GLY A 38 -11.71 -10.24 -1.64
C GLY A 38 -11.70 -10.48 -3.16
N SER A 39 -12.17 -9.51 -3.97
CA SER A 39 -12.22 -9.62 -5.44
C SER A 39 -10.88 -9.39 -6.14
N LEU A 40 -9.83 -9.02 -5.40
CA LEU A 40 -8.50 -8.83 -5.98
C LEU A 40 -7.93 -10.16 -6.51
N PRO A 41 -7.18 -10.13 -7.63
CA PRO A 41 -6.48 -11.30 -8.12
C PRO A 41 -5.71 -12.02 -7.00
N PRO A 42 -5.68 -13.37 -6.99
CA PRO A 42 -4.95 -14.13 -5.98
C PRO A 42 -3.48 -13.70 -5.90
N GLY A 43 -3.00 -13.40 -4.70
CA GLY A 43 -1.60 -13.06 -4.48
C GLY A 43 -1.35 -12.27 -3.20
N MET A 44 -0.08 -11.98 -2.98
CA MET A 44 0.38 -11.08 -1.91
C MET A 44 0.46 -9.66 -2.43
N TYR A 45 -0.09 -8.73 -1.65
CA TYR A 45 -0.03 -7.31 -1.92
C TYR A 45 0.69 -6.59 -0.79
N ALA A 46 1.36 -5.48 -1.11
CA ALA A 46 1.85 -4.55 -0.11
C ALA A 46 0.73 -3.56 0.22
N MET A 47 0.50 -3.30 1.51
CA MET A 47 -0.36 -2.23 1.99
C MET A 47 0.42 -1.30 2.89
N TRP A 48 0.14 0.00 2.82
CA TRP A 48 0.77 1.01 3.67
C TRP A 48 -0.14 2.22 3.86
N MET A 49 0.16 3.03 4.87
CA MET A 49 -0.48 4.33 5.06
C MET A 49 0.28 5.41 4.28
N SER A 50 -0.44 6.40 3.75
CA SER A 50 0.11 7.62 3.16
C SER A 50 -0.62 8.84 3.71
N ALA A 51 -0.14 10.04 3.37
CA ALA A 51 -0.85 11.29 3.66
C ALA A 51 -2.24 11.39 2.97
N ARG A 52 -2.53 10.51 2.01
CA ARG A 52 -3.78 10.48 1.23
C ARG A 52 -4.67 9.28 1.54
N GLY A 53 -4.32 8.45 2.52
CA GLY A 53 -5.10 7.25 2.84
C GLY A 53 -4.28 5.97 2.81
N ILE A 54 -5.01 4.86 2.92
CA ILE A 54 -4.48 3.50 2.84
C ILE A 54 -4.23 3.17 1.37
N CYS A 55 -2.99 2.82 1.06
CA CYS A 55 -2.54 2.48 -0.28
C CYS A 55 -2.27 0.98 -0.39
N LEU A 56 -2.41 0.49 -1.62
CA LEU A 56 -2.19 -0.88 -2.03
C LEU A 56 -1.22 -0.90 -3.21
N GLY A 57 -0.25 -1.80 -3.17
CA GLY A 57 0.71 -2.06 -4.24
C GLY A 57 0.74 -3.54 -4.59
N GLY A 58 0.81 -3.84 -5.88
CA GLY A 58 0.89 -5.20 -6.41
C GLY A 58 1.95 -5.32 -7.50
N LEU A 59 1.99 -6.48 -8.14
CA LEU A 59 2.95 -6.80 -9.20
C LEU A 59 2.87 -5.82 -10.38
N ASN A 60 3.98 -5.66 -11.09
CA ASN A 60 4.11 -4.82 -12.29
C ASN A 60 3.63 -3.37 -12.08
N GLY A 61 3.88 -2.85 -10.88
CA GLY A 61 3.55 -1.50 -10.48
C GLY A 61 2.05 -1.22 -10.37
N TYR A 62 1.23 -2.25 -10.19
CA TYR A 62 -0.16 -2.07 -9.77
C TYR A 62 -0.19 -1.22 -8.50
N PHE A 63 -0.97 -0.16 -8.51
CA PHE A 63 -1.12 0.76 -7.39
C PHE A 63 -2.57 1.21 -7.30
N ARG A 64 -3.10 1.26 -6.07
CA ARG A 64 -4.43 1.80 -5.80
C ARG A 64 -4.44 2.48 -4.43
N ASN A 65 -4.97 3.69 -4.36
CA ASN A 65 -5.37 4.27 -3.07
C ASN A 65 -6.79 3.76 -2.74
N LEU A 66 -6.95 3.09 -1.60
CA LEU A 66 -8.20 2.44 -1.20
C LEU A 66 -9.16 3.39 -0.50
N THR A 67 -8.69 4.55 -0.03
CA THR A 67 -9.47 5.43 0.85
C THR A 67 -9.35 6.91 0.50
N GLU A 68 -8.97 7.25 -0.74
CA GLU A 68 -8.63 8.61 -1.15
C GLU A 68 -9.73 9.64 -0.83
N GLU A 69 -11.00 9.24 -0.93
CA GLU A 69 -12.15 10.12 -0.65
C GLU A 69 -12.74 9.93 0.76
N HIS A 70 -12.28 8.94 1.53
CA HIS A 70 -12.98 8.47 2.72
C HIS A 70 -12.22 8.68 4.03
N VAL A 71 -10.90 8.91 3.99
CA VAL A 71 -10.07 9.01 5.19
C VAL A 71 -9.17 10.23 5.13
N LYS A 72 -9.39 11.19 6.04
CA LYS A 72 -8.44 12.27 6.30
C LYS A 72 -7.34 11.74 7.22
N CYS A 73 -6.15 11.53 6.68
CA CYS A 73 -5.03 11.01 7.46
C CYS A 73 -4.45 12.09 8.40
N PRO A 74 -4.10 11.72 9.63
CA PRO A 74 -3.27 12.58 10.47
C PRO A 74 -1.93 12.85 9.79
N ALA A 75 -1.38 14.05 9.99
CA ALA A 75 -0.01 14.32 9.57
C ALA A 75 0.95 13.48 10.43
N GLY A 76 1.79 12.68 9.79
CA GLY A 76 2.80 11.85 10.43
C GLY A 76 3.79 11.37 9.38
N THR A 77 5.06 11.26 9.76
CA THR A 77 6.10 10.73 8.86
C THR A 77 6.46 9.30 9.20
N ARG A 78 6.08 8.84 10.40
CA ARG A 78 6.32 7.51 10.93
C ARG A 78 5.05 6.92 11.53
N GLY A 79 5.06 5.61 11.67
CA GLY A 79 3.97 4.90 12.29
C GLY A 79 4.30 3.43 12.49
N THR A 80 3.31 2.71 12.99
CA THR A 80 3.32 1.25 13.08
C THR A 80 2.03 0.73 12.48
N ALA A 81 2.16 -0.32 11.68
CA ALA A 81 1.06 -1.10 11.18
C ALA A 81 0.98 -2.48 11.85
N LEU A 82 -0.24 -2.96 12.05
CA LEU A 82 -0.52 -4.33 12.46
C LEU A 82 -1.83 -4.82 11.83
N ILE A 83 -1.94 -6.14 11.65
CA ILE A 83 -3.19 -6.78 11.27
C ILE A 83 -3.76 -7.48 12.49
N ARG A 84 -5.02 -7.17 12.82
CA ARG A 84 -5.79 -7.86 13.86
C ARG A 84 -7.15 -8.25 13.30
N ASP A 85 -7.50 -9.53 13.43
CA ASP A 85 -8.79 -10.07 12.94
C ASP A 85 -9.06 -9.73 11.47
N GLY A 86 -8.01 -9.80 10.64
CA GLY A 86 -8.06 -9.48 9.21
C GLY A 86 -8.17 -7.98 8.90
N ARG A 87 -8.17 -7.11 9.91
CA ARG A 87 -8.27 -5.65 9.73
C ARG A 87 -6.91 -4.99 9.86
N TYR A 88 -6.63 -4.09 8.94
CA TYR A 88 -5.47 -3.22 8.98
C TYR A 88 -5.67 -2.12 10.03
N ILE A 89 -4.75 -2.04 10.99
CA ILE A 89 -4.72 -1.01 12.02
C ILE A 89 -3.38 -0.29 11.92
N THR A 90 -3.41 1.03 11.80
CA THR A 90 -2.21 1.87 11.76
C THR A 90 -2.28 2.93 12.84
N ILE A 91 -1.14 3.18 13.47
CA ILE A 91 -0.93 4.31 14.38
C ILE A 91 0.14 5.18 13.72
N VAL A 92 -0.08 6.48 13.64
CA VAL A 92 0.83 7.45 13.01
C VAL A 92 1.18 8.54 14.01
N TRP A 93 2.42 9.04 13.97
CA TRP A 93 2.93 10.12 14.83
C TRP A 93 4.08 10.91 14.17
#